data_AF-S4PCI2-F1
#
_entry.id   AF-S4PCI2-F1
#
_cell.length_a   1.000
_cell.length_b   1.000
_cell.length_c   1.000
_cell.angle_alpha   90.00
_cell.angle_beta   90.00
_cell.angle_gamma   90.00
#
_symmetry.space_group_name_H-M   'P 1'
#
loop_
_entity.id
_entity.type
_entity.pdbx_description
1 polymer ?
#
loop_
_entity_poly.entity_id
_entity_poly.type
_entity_poly.pdbx_seq_one_letter_code
_entity_poly.pdbx_strand_id
1 'polypeptide(L)' 'MMINSAKPNIKLDKALQDIVYKLVPGLFQKEMERRQTFYASRPGPAACATPEQRGEDTERIIFSPEDVISFS' A
#
# COMPACT_ATOMS: atom_id res chain seq x y z
N MET A 1 -22.28 -23.23 15.37
CA MET A 1 -20.97 -22.68 14.96
C MET A 1 -20.49 -21.77 16.07
N MET A 2 -19.45 -22.14 16.81
CA MET A 2 -18.87 -21.30 17.87
C MET A 2 -17.91 -20.31 17.20
N ILE A 3 -18.29 -19.04 17.17
CA ILE A 3 -17.43 -17.94 16.73
C ILE A 3 -16.65 -17.48 17.96
N ASN A 4 -15.32 -17.46 17.87
CA ASN A 4 -14.47 -16.97 18.94
C ASN A 4 -14.73 -15.46 19.14
N SER A 5 -15.24 -15.09 20.31
CA SER A 5 -15.59 -13.70 20.65
C SER A 5 -14.41 -12.89 21.20
N ALA A 6 -13.21 -13.48 21.32
CA ALA A 6 -12.04 -12.77 21.83
C ALA A 6 -11.58 -11.74 20.79
N LYS A 7 -11.20 -10.55 21.28
CA LYS A 7 -10.73 -9.48 20.41
C LYS A 7 -9.42 -9.93 19.74
N PRO A 8 -9.36 -10.05 18.41
CA PRO A 8 -8.15 -10.49 17.73
C PRO A 8 -7.04 -9.45 17.97
N ASN A 9 -5.90 -9.88 18.50
CA ASN A 9 -4.74 -9.02 18.73
C ASN A 9 -3.92 -8.89 17.44
N ILE A 10 -4.56 -8.42 16.36
CA ILE A 10 -3.92 -8.19 15.07
C ILE A 10 -3.42 -6.75 15.04
N LYS A 11 -2.14 -6.59 14.69
CA LYS A 11 -1.49 -5.30 14.52
C LYS A 11 -0.90 -5.22 13.13
N LEU A 12 -0.76 -4.00 12.63
CA LEU A 12 -0.03 -3.76 11.39
C LEU A 12 1.45 -4.13 11.58
N ASP A 13 1.94 -5.07 10.79
CA ASP A 13 3.36 -5.36 10.68
C ASP A 13 3.96 -4.55 9.53
N LYS A 14 4.49 -3.37 9.87
CA LYS A 14 5.09 -2.46 8.89
C LYS A 14 6.36 -3.06 8.27
N ALA A 15 7.17 -3.78 9.05
CA ALA A 15 8.43 -4.33 8.59
C ALA A 15 8.21 -5.43 7.55
N LEU A 16 7.26 -6.34 7.81
CA LEU A 16 6.90 -7.38 6.86
C LEU A 16 6.36 -6.78 5.56
N GLN A 17 5.48 -5.79 5.66
CA GLN A 17 4.93 -5.11 4.47
C GLN A 17 6.02 -4.44 3.64
N ASP A 18 6.99 -3.77 4.29
CA ASP A 18 8.11 -3.14 3.60
C ASP A 18 9.00 -4.17 2.90
N ILE A 19 9.24 -5.33 3.50
CA ILE A 19 9.96 -6.44 2.86
C ILE A 19 9.21 -6.92 1.62
N VAL A 20 7.90 -7.16 1.74
CA VAL A 20 7.06 -7.64 0.63
C VAL A 20 7.02 -6.64 -0.52
N TYR A 21 6.86 -5.34 -0.23
CA TYR A 21 6.87 -4.30 -1.26
C TYR A 21 8.21 -4.14 -1.95
N LYS A 22 9.32 -4.39 -1.26
CA LYS A 22 10.67 -4.34 -1.87
C LYS A 22 11.01 -5.58 -2.70
N LEU A 23 10.52 -6.75 -2.31
CA LEU A 23 10.92 -8.01 -2.94
C LEU A 23 10.01 -8.46 -4.08
N VAL A 24 8.72 -8.12 -4.06
CA VAL A 24 7.78 -8.56 -5.09
C VAL A 24 7.71 -7.55 -6.23
N PRO A 25 8.16 -7.90 -7.46
CA PRO A 25 8.18 -7.00 -8.59
C PRO A 25 6.83 -6.35 -8.90
N GLY A 26 6.82 -5.02 -8.98
CA GLY A 26 5.65 -4.22 -9.35
C GLY A 26 4.47 -4.27 -8.36
N LEU A 27 4.62 -4.92 -7.21
CA LEU A 27 3.50 -5.09 -6.26
C LEU A 27 3.05 -3.75 -5.68
N PHE A 28 4.02 -2.94 -5.26
CA PHE A 28 3.73 -1.63 -4.67
C PHE A 28 3.03 -0.71 -5.67
N GLN A 29 3.56 -0.60 -6.89
CA GLN A 29 3.03 0.24 -7.96
C GLN A 29 1.58 -0.16 -8.29
N LYS A 30 1.32 -1.46 -8.51
CA LYS A 30 -0.03 -1.98 -8.79
C LYS A 30 -1.01 -1.70 -7.65
N GLU A 31 -0.56 -1.75 -6.41
CA GLU A 31 -1.39 -1.44 -5.25
C GLU A 31 -1.70 0.05 -5.15
N MET A 32 -0.72 0.94 -5.41
CA MET A 32 -0.97 2.38 -5.45
C MET A 32 -1.95 2.76 -6.57
N GLU A 33 -1.79 2.18 -7.76
CA GLU A 33 -2.73 2.37 -8.89
C GLU A 33 -4.15 1.94 -8.52
N ARG A 34 -4.30 0.81 -7.82
CA ARG A 34 -5.61 0.32 -7.36
C ARG A 34 -6.25 1.28 -6.37
N ARG A 35 -5.48 1.81 -5.40
CA ARG A 35 -5.98 2.80 -4.43
C ARG A 35 -6.44 4.07 -5.12
N GLN A 36 -5.62 4.61 -6.03
CA GLN A 36 -5.96 5.80 -6.79
C GLN A 36 -7.23 5.58 -7.61
N THR A 37 -7.33 4.47 -8.34
CA THR A 37 -8.52 4.12 -9.15
C THR A 37 -9.78 3.98 -8.27
N PHE A 38 -9.64 3.34 -7.11
CA PHE A 38 -10.74 3.16 -6.17
C PHE A 38 -11.27 4.51 -5.67
N TYR A 39 -10.39 5.41 -5.25
CA TYR A 39 -10.80 6.71 -4.70
C TYR A 39 -11.18 7.73 -5.76
N ALA A 40 -10.66 7.65 -6.99
CA ALA A 40 -11.07 8.49 -8.11
C ALA A 40 -12.58 8.35 -8.41
N SER A 41 -13.13 7.14 -8.27
CA SER A 41 -14.57 6.89 -8.45
C SER A 41 -15.42 7.20 -7.20
N ARG A 42 -14.80 7.61 -6.08
CA ARG A 42 -15.44 7.72 -4.76
C ARG A 42 -14.99 8.99 -4.01
N PRO A 43 -15.42 10.18 -4.45
CA PRO A 43 -14.98 11.46 -3.88
C PRO A 43 -15.33 11.62 -2.39
N GLY A 44 -16.47 11.08 -1.93
CA GLY A 44 -16.85 11.12 -0.51
C GLY A 44 -15.86 10.38 0.39
N PRO A 45 -15.67 9.05 0.22
CA PRO A 45 -14.66 8.29 0.94
C PRO A 45 -13.24 8.85 0.79
N ALA A 46 -12.89 9.42 -0.38
CA ALA A 46 -11.58 10.00 -0.62
C ALA A 46 -11.26 11.18 0.30
N ALA A 47 -12.27 12.00 0.64
CA ALA A 47 -12.11 13.15 1.52
C ALA A 47 -11.74 12.77 2.96
N CYS A 48 -12.12 11.57 3.41
CA CYS A 48 -11.80 11.07 4.75
C CYS A 48 -10.53 10.21 4.80
N ALA A 49 -9.97 9.85 3.64
CA ALA A 49 -8.76 9.05 3.55
C ALA A 49 -7.49 9.91 3.62
N THR A 50 -6.40 9.35 4.16
CA THR A 50 -5.09 10.00 4.07
C THR A 50 -4.51 9.90 2.66
N PRO A 51 -3.58 10.78 2.26
CA PRO A 51 -2.87 10.66 0.99
C PRO A 51 -2.24 9.26 0.77
N GLU A 52 -1.60 8.69 1.80
CA GLU A 52 -1.03 7.33 1.73
C GLU A 52 -2.10 6.24 1.49
N GLN A 53 -3.30 6.39 2.09
CA GLN A 53 -4.42 5.50 1.84
C GLN A 53 -4.97 5.62 0.41
N ARG A 54 -4.90 6.82 -0.18
CA ARG A 54 -5.28 7.05 -1.58
C ARG A 54 -4.19 6.64 -2.58
N GLY A 55 -2.99 6.33 -2.10
CA GLY A 55 -1.84 5.99 -2.94
C GLY A 55 -1.14 7.20 -3.56
N GLU A 56 -1.26 8.37 -2.95
CA GLU A 56 -0.67 9.64 -3.41
C GLU A 56 0.66 9.98 -2.73
N ASP A 57 0.87 9.53 -1.50
CA ASP A 57 2.07 9.82 -0.72
C ASP A 57 3.01 8.61 -0.71
N THR A 58 4.05 8.69 -1.54
CA THR A 58 5.08 7.65 -1.69
C THR A 58 6.47 8.21 -1.47
N GLU A 59 6.73 8.81 -0.30
CA GLU A 59 8.10 9.08 0.18
C GLU A 59 8.95 7.79 0.30
N ARG A 60 8.37 6.60 0.05
CA ARG A 60 9.04 5.32 0.04
C ARG A 60 9.82 5.14 -1.25
N ILE A 61 11.15 4.97 -1.13
CA ILE A 61 12.00 4.52 -2.22
C ILE A 61 11.74 3.01 -2.44
N ILE A 62 10.84 2.69 -3.36
CA ILE A 62 10.57 1.33 -3.84
C ILE A 62 11.04 1.25 -5.27
N PHE A 63 12.06 0.42 -5.52
CA PHE A 63 12.59 0.22 -6.86
C PHE A 63 11.80 -0.85 -7.60
N SER A 64 11.35 -0.54 -8.80
CA SER A 64 10.86 -1.51 -9.77
C SER A 64 12.05 -2.14 -10.51
N PRO A 65 11.96 -3.40 -10.96
CA PRO A 65 12.99 -3.99 -11.82
C PRO A 65 13.22 -3.21 -13.12
N GLU A 66 12.23 -2.44 -13.57
CA GLU A 66 12.31 -1.57 -14.74
C GLU A 66 12.98 -0.22 -14.46
N ASP A 67 13.24 0.12 -13.20
CA ASP A 67 13.84 1.41 -12.85
C ASP A 67 15.30 1.44 -13.31
N VAL A 68 15.61 2.44 -14.13
CA VAL A 68 16.99 2.66 -14.60
C VAL A 68 17.74 3.42 -13.51
N ILE A 69 18.49 2.67 -12.70
CA ILE A 69 19.34 3.26 -11.65
C ILE A 69 20.64 3.73 -12.32
N SER A 70 20.84 5.05 -12.39
CA SER A 70 22.10 5.64 -12.82
C SER A 70 22.99 5.87 -11.60
N PHE A 71 24.22 5.35 -11.63
CA PHE A 71 25.29 5.75 -10.72
C PHE A 71 26.12 6.79 -11.45
N SER A 72 25.95 8.07 -11.08
CA SER A 72 26.83 9.17 -11.52
C SER A 72 28.11 9.21 -10.71
#